data_AF-A0A847EBB2-F1
#
_entry.id   AF-A0A847EBB2-F1
#
_cell.length_a   1.000
_cell.length_b   1.000
_cell.length_c   1.000
_cell.angle_alpha   90.00
_cell.angle_beta   90.00
_cell.angle_gamma   90.00
#
_symmetry.space_group_name_H-M   'P 1'
#
loop_
_entity.id
_entity.type
_entity.pdbx_description
1 polymer ?
#
loop_
_entity_poly.entity_id
_entity_poly.type
_entity_poly.pdbx_seq_one_letter_code
_entity_poly.pdbx_strand_id
1 'polypeptide(L)' 'YIQQVEEKCLSLQLGQVVSVIGRYWSMDREENWDRIEKTYRMLVYGEGNAVPGK' A
#
# COMPACT_ATOMS: atom_id res chain seq x y z
N TYR A 1 1.50 -9.06 10.36
CA TYR A 1 0.79 -7.77 10.48
C TYR A 1 -0.40 -7.65 9.52
N ILE A 2 -0.26 -7.93 8.21
CA ILE A 2 -1.39 -7.77 7.26
C ILE A 2 -2.64 -8.55 7.70
N GLN A 3 -2.50 -9.83 8.06
CA GLN A 3 -3.61 -10.65 8.53
C GLN A 3 -4.38 -9.99 9.70
N GLN A 4 -3.68 -9.42 10.68
CA GLN A 4 -4.32 -8.76 11.83
C GLN A 4 -5.13 -7.51 11.41
N VAL A 5 -4.65 -6.79 10.39
CA VAL A 5 -5.38 -5.64 9.82
C VAL A 5 -6.61 -6.11 9.06
N GLU A 6 -6.47 -7.15 8.23
CA GLU A 6 -7.59 -7.74 7.49
C GLU A 6 -8.67 -8.29 8.44
N GLU A 7 -8.27 -9.04 9.47
CA GLU A 7 -9.17 -9.53 10.53
C GLU A 7 -9.89 -8.39 11.24
N LYS A 8 -9.19 -7.28 11.52
CA LYS A 8 -9.80 -6.12 12.15
C LYS A 8 -10.82 -5.45 11.23
N CYS A 9 -10.48 -5.24 9.96
CA CYS A 9 -11.41 -4.72 8.95
C CYS A 9 -12.68 -5.58 8.82
N LEU A 10 -12.51 -6.91 8.78
CA LEU A 10 -13.63 -7.87 8.75
C LEU A 10 -14.50 -7.75 10.01
N SER A 11 -13.88 -7.69 11.20
CA SER A 11 -14.62 -7.57 12.47
C SER A 11 -15.46 -6.29 12.58
N LEU A 12 -14.99 -5.20 11.95
CA LEU A 12 -15.68 -3.91 11.91
C LEU A 12 -16.67 -3.81 10.75
N GLN A 13 -16.67 -4.80 9.84
CA GLN A 13 -17.38 -4.74 8.55
C GLN A 13 -17.05 -3.47 7.76
N LEU A 14 -15.81 -2.97 7.90
CA LEU A 14 -15.38 -1.68 7.37
C LEU A 14 -13.91 -1.71 6.96
N GLY A 15 -13.64 -1.14 5.79
CA GLY A 15 -12.30 -1.02 5.23
C GLY A 15 -11.77 -2.30 4.58
N GLN A 16 -10.72 -2.14 3.78
CA GLN A 16 -10.05 -3.23 3.08
C GLN A 16 -8.58 -2.86 2.86
N VAL A 17 -7.68 -3.84 2.94
CA VAL A 17 -6.30 -3.66 2.48
C VAL A 17 -6.29 -3.63 0.96
N VAL A 18 -5.89 -2.50 0.38
CA VAL A 18 -5.91 -2.26 -1.08
C VAL A 18 -4.54 -2.36 -1.74
N SER A 19 -3.47 -2.07 -1.01
CA SER A 19 -2.11 -2.05 -1.56
C SER A 19 -1.07 -2.26 -0.45
N VAL A 20 0.08 -2.81 -0.80
CA VAL A 20 1.23 -2.95 0.10
C VAL A 20 2.48 -2.41 -0.59
N ILE A 21 3.22 -1.56 0.12
CA ILE A 21 4.48 -1.00 -0.33
C ILE A 21 5.48 -0.96 0.83
N GLY A 22 6.75 -1.26 0.52
CA GLY A 22 7.81 -1.24 1.52
C GLY A 22 8.17 0.18 1.94
N ARG A 23 8.50 0.38 3.23
CA ARG A 23 8.88 1.69 3.79
C ARG A 23 10.04 2.37 3.08
N TYR A 24 10.93 1.59 2.45
CA TYR A 24 12.04 2.11 1.65
C TYR A 24 11.54 3.00 0.51
N TRP A 25 10.36 2.70 -0.04
CA TRP A 25 9.74 3.49 -1.10
C TRP A 25 8.80 4.57 -0.56
N SER A 26 8.04 4.27 0.49
CA SER A 26 6.95 5.16 0.98
C SER A 26 7.34 6.12 2.10
N MET A 27 8.50 5.94 2.73
CA MET A 27 8.92 6.70 3.90
C MET A 27 10.36 7.22 3.76
N ASP A 28 10.70 7.69 2.56
CA ASP A 28 11.98 8.35 2.31
C ASP A 28 12.08 9.69 3.06
N ARG A 29 13.28 10.06 3.48
CA ARG A 29 13.58 11.30 4.24
C ARG A 29 14.82 12.02 3.71
N GLU A 30 15.35 11.58 2.58
CA GLU A 30 16.59 12.06 1.97
C GLU A 30 16.31 12.62 0.56
N GLU A 31 15.07 13.04 0.31
CA GLU A 31 14.63 13.65 -0.94
C GLU A 31 14.82 12.75 -2.18
N ASN A 32 14.78 11.43 -2.00
CA ASN A 32 14.78 10.50 -3.14
C ASN A 32 13.38 10.46 -3.77
N TRP A 33 13.04 11.49 -4.54
CA TRP A 33 11.71 11.70 -5.11
C TRP A 33 11.26 10.55 -6.02
N ASP A 34 12.16 9.87 -6.72
CA ASP A 34 11.84 8.67 -7.52
C ASP A 34 11.20 7.56 -6.68
N ARG A 35 11.55 7.47 -5.39
CA ARG A 35 10.97 6.48 -4.46
C ARG A 35 9.56 6.90 -4.04
N ILE A 36 9.40 8.16 -3.67
CA ILE A 36 8.12 8.74 -3.26
C ILE A 36 7.13 8.75 -4.42
N GLU A 37 7.57 9.03 -5.64
CA GLU A 37 6.74 9.01 -6.84
C GLU A 37 6.10 7.64 -7.07
N LYS A 38 6.84 6.53 -6.88
CA LYS A 38 6.27 5.19 -6.97
C LYS A 38 5.13 4.97 -5.98
N THR A 39 5.29 5.46 -4.75
CA THR A 39 4.24 5.39 -3.73
C THR A 39 3.02 6.22 -4.13
N TYR A 40 3.24 7.44 -4.64
CA TYR A 40 2.18 8.31 -5.11
C TYR A 40 1.40 7.66 -6.26
N ARG A 41 2.10 7.14 -7.27
CA ARG A 41 1.50 6.48 -8.43
C ARG A 41 0.67 5.25 -8.06
N MET A 42 1.15 4.45 -7.10
CA MET A 42 0.39 3.33 -6.55
C MET A 42 -0.90 3.81 -5.86
N LEU A 43 -0.85 4.87 -5.06
CA LEU A 43 -2.01 5.36 -4.31
C LEU A 43 -3.05 6.09 -5.18
N VAL A 44 -2.60 6.87 -6.17
CA VAL A 44 -3.47 7.75 -6.96
C VAL A 44 -3.90 7.10 -8.27
N TYR A 45 -3.00 6.38 -8.94
CA TYR A 45 -3.25 5.81 -10.27
C TYR A 45 -3.38 4.28 -10.24
N GLY A 46 -3.17 3.64 -9.08
CA GLY A 46 -3.17 2.17 -8.98
C GLY A 46 -2.01 1.52 -9.72
N GLU A 47 -0.95 2.26 -10.05
CA GLU A 47 0.20 1.74 -10.78
C GLU A 47 1.05 0.84 -9.87
N GLY A 48 1.21 -0.41 -10.25
CA GLY A 48 2.01 -1.38 -9.50
C GLY A 48 1.84 -2.81 -10.01
N ASN A 49 2.43 -3.76 -9.30
CA ASN A 49 2.24 -5.17 -9.61
C ASN A 49 0.86 -5.62 -9.12
N ALA A 50 -0.02 -5.95 -10.07
CA ALA A 50 -1.31 -6.55 -9.74
C ALA A 50 -1.11 -7.94 -9.11
N VAL A 51 -1.89 -8.24 -8.08
CA VAL A 51 -1.95 -9.58 -7.50
C VAL A 51 -3.08 -10.35 -8.21
N PRO A 52 -2.78 -11.41 -8.98
CA PRO A 52 -3.82 -12.18 -9.64
C PRO A 52 -4.70 -12.90 -8.61
N GLY A 53 -6.03 -12.76 -8.71
CA GLY A 53 -6.98 -13.58 -7.93
C GLY A 53 -7.66 -12.91 -6.73
N LYS A 54 -7.72 -11.59 -6.67
CA LYS A 54 -8.81 -10.85 -6.00
C LYS A 54 -9.52 -9.99 -7.02
#